data_AF-A0A8G0KXP2-F1
#
_entry.id   AF-A0A8G0KXP2-F1
#
_cell.length_a   1.000
_cell.length_b   1.000
_cell.length_c   1.000
_cell.angle_alpha   90.00
_cell.angle_beta   90.00
_cell.angle_gamma   90.00
#
_symmetry.space_group_name_H-M   'P 1'
#
loop_
_entity.id
_entity.type
_entity.pdbx_description
1 polymer ?
#
loop_
_entity_poly.entity_id
_entity_poly.type
_entity_poly.pdbx_seq_one_letter_code
_entity_poly.pdbx_strand_id
1 'polypeptide(L)'
;MQETENLNRSHLRTEYNLSVAVGQNSASYYRFMEEKDTVTSYVQYQTVGDDKVRSSHEVLNGKVFNLSDKEAMDLFPPNGFGCRCEMLQYIGETKGVVTKGADAKRLLELTDSKFKGSSFEVNRGDLKQVFTKKEFYVDAKGLPEKINDMTFDKYNLKLYQDFKDSLKAIELDGTITPKNVKELFKKEKDTNYMGFSDYLDRKMILSEKDFDRHTQGYYTGKDELRHQLFPHIQKVISNPDEHWYFDYKNNGQKFQSRYIKFYKDKALVVDCDVDPKTKALKINTWYTMKQADHFVRKGLLVERKNP
;
A
#
# COMPACT_ATOMS: atom_id res chain seq x y z
N MET A 1 -22.67 -7.44 10.36
CA MET A 1 -21.56 -7.09 11.28
C MET A 1 -21.33 -8.14 12.39
N GLN A 2 -22.02 -9.29 12.38
CA GLN A 2 -21.98 -10.28 13.46
C GLN A 2 -20.81 -11.28 13.37
N GLU A 3 -20.00 -11.23 12.30
CA GLU A 3 -18.84 -12.13 12.13
C GLU A 3 -17.51 -11.54 12.67
N THR A 4 -17.45 -10.23 12.93
CA THR A 4 -16.23 -9.59 13.46
C THR A 4 -16.05 -9.74 14.97
N GLU A 5 -17.11 -10.05 15.74
CA GLU A 5 -16.98 -10.33 17.17
C GLU A 5 -16.19 -11.62 17.46
N ASN A 6 -16.15 -12.54 16.49
CA ASN A 6 -15.41 -13.80 16.60
C ASN A 6 -13.98 -13.75 16.04
N LEU A 7 -13.55 -12.64 15.43
CA LEU A 7 -12.15 -12.44 15.04
C LEU A 7 -11.37 -11.97 16.26
N ASN A 8 -10.75 -12.93 16.96
CA ASN A 8 -9.91 -12.69 18.13
C ASN A 8 -8.92 -11.54 17.85
N ARG A 9 -8.98 -10.45 18.62
CA ARG A 9 -8.07 -9.28 18.47
C ARG A 9 -6.59 -9.68 18.40
N SER A 10 -6.20 -10.74 19.10
CA SER A 10 -4.84 -11.29 19.08
C SER A 10 -4.46 -11.85 17.71
N HIS A 11 -5.43 -12.41 16.99
CA HIS A 11 -5.27 -12.92 15.64
C HIS A 11 -5.04 -11.77 14.64
N LEU A 12 -5.93 -10.79 14.63
CA LEU A 12 -5.79 -9.59 13.78
C LEU A 12 -4.48 -8.85 14.04
N ARG A 13 -4.05 -8.77 15.31
CA ARG A 13 -2.76 -8.17 15.67
C ARG A 13 -1.58 -8.99 15.11
N THR A 14 -1.67 -10.31 15.17
CA THR A 14 -0.65 -11.22 14.61
C THR A 14 -0.54 -11.04 13.08
N GLU A 15 -1.66 -10.99 12.38
CA GLU A 15 -1.72 -10.77 10.93
C GLU A 15 -1.20 -9.39 10.52
N TYR A 16 -1.59 -8.34 11.27
CA TYR A 16 -1.07 -7.00 11.07
C TYR A 16 0.45 -6.94 11.23
N ASN A 17 0.98 -7.50 12.33
CA ASN A 17 2.42 -7.55 12.58
C ASN A 17 3.16 -8.33 11.49
N LEU A 18 2.59 -9.44 11.02
CA LEU A 18 3.15 -10.18 9.89
C LEU A 18 3.18 -9.30 8.64
N SER A 19 2.07 -8.62 8.32
CA SER A 19 1.99 -7.74 7.15
C SER A 19 3.04 -6.64 7.14
N VAL A 20 3.28 -6.03 8.31
CA VAL A 20 4.35 -5.03 8.49
C VAL A 20 5.73 -5.66 8.24
N ALA A 21 6.02 -6.81 8.86
CA ALA A 21 7.30 -7.48 8.71
C ALA A 21 7.58 -7.93 7.27
N VAL A 22 6.55 -8.41 6.56
CA VAL A 22 6.63 -8.76 5.13
C VAL A 22 6.94 -7.52 4.31
N GLY A 23 6.22 -6.42 4.53
CA GLY A 23 6.44 -5.18 3.78
C GLY A 23 7.85 -4.64 3.93
N GLN A 24 8.36 -4.58 5.16
CA GLN A 24 9.72 -4.11 5.45
C GLN A 24 10.80 -4.98 4.80
N ASN A 25 10.72 -6.30 4.99
CA ASN A 25 11.71 -7.22 4.42
C ASN A 25 11.62 -7.29 2.89
N SER A 26 10.41 -7.25 2.32
CA SER A 26 10.24 -7.20 0.85
C SER A 26 10.88 -5.95 0.26
N ALA A 27 10.70 -4.78 0.89
CA ALA A 27 11.34 -3.54 0.45
C ALA A 27 12.87 -3.65 0.48
N SER A 28 13.44 -4.22 1.54
CA SER A 28 14.88 -4.51 1.61
C SER A 28 15.33 -5.47 0.52
N TYR A 29 14.60 -6.56 0.27
CA TYR A 29 14.90 -7.53 -0.79
C TYR A 29 14.94 -6.87 -2.17
N TYR A 30 13.95 -6.04 -2.52
CA TYR A 30 13.94 -5.31 -3.80
C TYR A 30 15.15 -4.41 -3.95
N ARG A 31 15.45 -3.59 -2.94
CA ARG A 31 16.64 -2.73 -2.94
C ARG A 31 17.91 -3.55 -3.13
N PHE A 32 18.07 -4.66 -2.42
CA PHE A 32 19.26 -5.50 -2.52
C PHE A 32 19.40 -6.17 -3.89
N MET A 33 18.28 -6.55 -4.52
CA MET A 33 18.29 -7.08 -5.88
C MET A 33 18.66 -6.02 -6.93
N GLU A 34 18.22 -4.77 -6.76
CA GLU A 34 18.61 -3.64 -7.62
C GLU A 34 20.10 -3.30 -7.47
N GLU A 35 20.63 -3.43 -6.25
CA GLU A 35 22.02 -3.11 -5.90
C GLU A 35 22.98 -4.31 -6.00
N LYS A 36 22.48 -5.48 -6.43
CA LYS A 36 23.22 -6.75 -6.40
C LYS A 36 24.54 -6.72 -7.17
N ASP A 37 24.55 -6.02 -8.30
CA ASP A 37 25.69 -5.92 -9.22
C ASP A 37 26.52 -4.65 -9.00
N THR A 38 26.03 -3.71 -8.18
CA THR A 38 26.66 -2.40 -7.95
C THR A 38 27.24 -2.23 -6.55
N VAL A 39 26.65 -2.87 -5.53
CA VAL A 39 27.06 -2.79 -4.12
C VAL A 39 27.61 -4.13 -3.65
N THR A 40 26.77 -5.17 -3.59
CA THR A 40 27.17 -6.53 -3.20
C THR A 40 26.11 -7.55 -3.58
N SER A 41 26.54 -8.74 -3.97
CA SER A 41 25.65 -9.88 -4.19
C SER A 41 25.38 -10.72 -2.93
N TYR A 42 25.86 -10.27 -1.77
CA TYR A 42 25.81 -11.04 -0.53
C TYR A 42 25.00 -10.34 0.55
N VAL A 43 24.30 -11.14 1.34
CA VAL A 43 23.52 -10.69 2.49
C VAL A 43 23.86 -11.52 3.72
N GLN A 44 23.81 -10.92 4.89
CA GLN A 44 23.97 -11.60 6.17
C GLN A 44 22.62 -11.64 6.89
N TYR A 45 22.26 -12.80 7.42
CA TYR A 45 21.07 -12.95 8.24
C TYR A 45 21.32 -12.43 9.65
N GLN A 46 20.44 -11.57 10.14
CA GLN A 46 20.54 -10.97 11.47
C GLN A 46 19.26 -11.19 12.26
N THR A 47 19.42 -11.64 13.49
CA THR A 47 18.36 -11.68 14.50
C THR A 47 18.52 -10.50 15.47
N VAL A 48 17.44 -10.12 16.16
CA VAL A 48 17.49 -9.14 17.26
C VAL A 48 18.35 -9.61 18.44
N GLY A 49 18.58 -10.92 18.59
CA GLY A 49 19.44 -11.49 19.63
C GLY A 49 18.89 -11.43 21.06
N ASP A 50 17.58 -11.28 21.25
CA ASP A 50 16.94 -11.37 22.56
C ASP A 50 16.29 -12.75 22.80
N ASP A 51 15.88 -13.02 24.05
CA ASP A 51 15.30 -14.31 24.48
C ASP A 51 13.96 -14.67 23.80
N LYS A 52 13.43 -13.79 22.95
CA LYS A 52 12.20 -14.00 22.19
C LYS A 52 12.49 -14.46 20.75
N VAL A 53 13.75 -14.48 20.32
CA VAL A 53 14.15 -15.11 19.05
C VAL A 53 14.00 -16.63 19.21
N ARG A 54 13.47 -17.29 18.17
CA ARG A 54 13.38 -18.75 18.20
C ARG A 54 14.76 -19.34 17.95
N SER A 55 15.10 -20.42 18.64
CA SER A 55 16.36 -21.15 18.41
C SER A 55 16.56 -21.52 16.94
N SER A 56 15.49 -21.83 16.22
CA SER A 56 15.53 -22.11 14.77
C SER A 56 15.90 -20.91 13.90
N HIS A 57 15.70 -19.69 14.39
CA HIS A 57 16.14 -18.47 13.70
C HIS A 57 17.56 -18.07 14.14
N GLU A 58 17.91 -18.31 15.40
CA GLU A 58 19.26 -18.05 15.94
C GLU A 58 20.34 -18.85 15.21
N VAL A 59 20.06 -20.09 14.80
CA VAL A 59 21.02 -20.89 14.02
C VAL A 59 21.38 -20.24 12.68
N LEU A 60 20.58 -19.28 12.19
CA LEU A 60 20.88 -18.52 10.98
C LEU A 60 21.67 -17.24 11.24
N ASN A 61 21.72 -16.77 12.49
CA ASN A 61 22.33 -15.50 12.85
C ASN A 61 23.81 -15.44 12.40
N GLY A 62 24.18 -14.37 11.70
CA GLY A 62 25.52 -14.15 11.18
C GLY A 62 25.88 -14.92 9.91
N LYS A 63 25.03 -15.84 9.43
CA LYS A 63 25.29 -16.57 8.18
C LYS A 63 25.18 -15.65 6.98
N VAL A 64 26.14 -15.78 6.07
CA VAL A 64 26.22 -15.01 4.82
C VAL A 64 25.70 -15.85 3.66
N PHE A 65 24.84 -15.27 2.83
CA PHE A 65 24.19 -15.90 1.70
C PHE A 65 24.43 -15.10 0.43
N ASN A 66 24.42 -15.77 -0.72
CA ASN A 66 24.41 -15.10 -2.02
C ASN A 66 22.96 -14.86 -2.46
N LEU A 67 22.64 -13.66 -2.93
CA LEU A 67 21.31 -13.29 -3.46
C LEU A 67 20.88 -14.12 -4.69
N SER A 68 21.81 -14.81 -5.34
CA SER A 68 21.53 -15.73 -6.47
C SER A 68 21.13 -17.13 -6.02
N ASP A 69 21.35 -17.49 -4.76
CA ASP A 69 20.98 -18.80 -4.21
C ASP A 69 19.50 -18.79 -3.85
N LYS A 70 18.67 -19.43 -4.70
CA LYS A 70 17.22 -19.46 -4.53
C LYS A 70 16.80 -20.11 -3.21
N GLU A 71 17.50 -21.16 -2.78
CA GLU A 71 17.19 -21.83 -1.52
C GLU A 71 17.53 -20.95 -0.32
N ALA A 72 18.58 -20.11 -0.43
CA ALA A 72 18.86 -19.12 0.60
C ALA A 72 17.81 -18.01 0.63
N MET A 73 17.28 -17.62 -0.52
CA MET A 73 16.25 -16.58 -0.61
C MET A 73 14.90 -17.03 -0.05
N ASP A 74 14.60 -18.33 0.00
CA ASP A 74 13.42 -18.85 0.73
C ASP A 74 13.50 -18.62 2.25
N LEU A 75 14.69 -18.29 2.77
CA LEU A 75 14.91 -17.92 4.17
C LEU A 75 14.84 -16.40 4.40
N PHE A 76 14.56 -15.60 3.36
CA PHE A 76 14.43 -14.14 3.50
C PHE A 76 13.24 -13.83 4.42
N PRO A 77 13.47 -13.17 5.57
CA PRO A 77 12.43 -13.01 6.59
C PRO A 77 11.13 -12.36 6.06
N PRO A 78 9.96 -12.64 6.69
CA PRO A 78 9.79 -13.34 7.97
C PRO A 78 9.70 -14.87 7.88
N ASN A 79 10.41 -15.57 8.77
CA ASN A 79 10.45 -17.04 8.84
C ASN A 79 9.47 -17.62 9.89
N GLY A 80 8.38 -16.89 10.17
CA GLY A 80 7.36 -17.26 11.16
C GLY A 80 6.59 -16.04 11.68
N PHE A 81 5.47 -16.27 12.36
CA PHE A 81 4.73 -15.20 13.04
C PHE A 81 5.58 -14.52 14.12
N GLY A 82 5.53 -13.19 14.19
CA GLY A 82 6.34 -12.42 15.14
C GLY A 82 7.86 -12.52 14.90
N CYS A 83 8.28 -12.94 13.70
CA CYS A 83 9.68 -12.91 13.30
C CYS A 83 10.22 -11.47 13.36
N ARG A 84 11.38 -11.30 13.98
CA ARG A 84 12.10 -10.01 14.13
C ARG A 84 13.53 -10.13 13.60
N CYS A 85 13.69 -10.99 12.60
CA CYS A 85 14.92 -11.18 11.87
C CYS A 85 14.85 -10.36 10.58
N GLU A 86 16.01 -9.99 10.07
CA GLU A 86 16.19 -9.32 8.79
C GLU A 86 17.42 -9.87 8.05
N MET A 87 17.60 -9.43 6.81
CA MET A 87 18.86 -9.58 6.09
C MET A 87 19.48 -8.20 5.87
N LEU A 88 20.79 -8.12 6.02
CA LEU A 88 21.58 -6.93 5.73
C LEU A 88 22.51 -7.20 4.57
N GLN A 89 22.80 -6.20 3.72
CA GLN A 89 23.87 -6.31 2.73
C GLN A 89 25.22 -6.56 3.41
N TYR A 90 25.98 -7.52 2.88
CA TYR A 90 27.28 -7.92 3.42
C TYR A 90 28.40 -7.46 2.47
N ILE A 91 29.27 -6.59 2.98
CA ILE A 91 30.43 -6.01 2.27
C ILE A 91 31.72 -6.45 2.98
N GLY A 92 31.90 -7.76 3.13
CA GLY A 92 33.09 -8.34 3.78
C GLY A 92 33.74 -9.42 2.92
N GLU A 93 34.78 -10.06 3.46
CA GLU A 93 35.41 -11.21 2.81
C GLU A 93 34.40 -12.37 2.69
N THR A 94 34.32 -12.98 1.51
CA THR A 94 33.34 -14.03 1.19
C THR A 94 33.95 -15.42 1.10
N LYS A 95 35.29 -15.51 1.02
CA LYS A 95 35.99 -16.78 0.87
C LYS A 95 35.80 -17.64 2.12
N GLY A 96 35.09 -18.75 1.98
CA GLY A 96 34.88 -19.73 3.05
C GLY A 96 33.80 -19.37 4.09
N VAL A 97 33.10 -18.23 3.95
CA VAL A 97 32.05 -17.81 4.92
C VAL A 97 30.63 -17.86 4.35
N VAL A 98 30.49 -18.00 3.02
CA VAL A 98 29.18 -18.08 2.36
C VAL A 98 28.56 -19.46 2.63
N THR A 99 27.39 -19.44 3.26
CA THR A 99 26.58 -20.62 3.52
C THR A 99 25.65 -20.90 2.34
N LYS A 100 25.51 -22.16 1.95
CA LYS A 100 24.52 -22.57 0.94
C LYS A 100 23.12 -22.59 1.54
N GLY A 101 22.12 -22.20 0.76
CA GLY A 101 20.71 -22.21 1.16
C GLY A 101 20.23 -23.56 1.65
N ALA A 102 20.55 -24.63 0.92
CA ALA A 102 20.21 -26.01 1.29
C ALA A 102 20.72 -26.40 2.70
N ASP A 103 21.96 -26.02 3.04
CA ASP A 103 22.55 -26.33 4.35
C ASP A 103 21.87 -25.54 5.47
N ALA A 104 21.59 -24.25 5.22
CA ALA A 104 20.89 -23.40 6.17
C ALA A 104 19.43 -23.84 6.40
N LYS A 105 18.72 -24.24 5.35
CA LYS A 105 17.38 -24.85 5.46
C LYS A 105 17.43 -26.10 6.32
N ARG A 106 18.39 -26.99 6.08
CA ARG A 106 18.56 -28.21 6.89
C ARG A 106 18.80 -27.89 8.37
N LEU A 107 19.64 -26.89 8.69
CA LEU A 107 19.88 -26.46 10.07
C LEU A 107 18.60 -25.95 10.75
N LEU A 108 17.80 -25.17 10.02
CA LEU A 108 16.51 -24.68 10.50
C LEU A 108 15.54 -25.85 10.69
N GLU A 109 15.42 -26.78 9.74
CA GLU A 109 14.56 -27.97 9.84
C GLU A 109 14.91 -28.86 11.04
N LEU A 110 16.20 -28.99 11.38
CA LEU A 110 16.66 -29.75 12.53
C LEU A 110 16.23 -29.16 13.88
N THR A 111 15.99 -27.84 13.92
CA THR A 111 15.60 -27.10 15.13
C THR A 111 14.10 -26.80 15.16
N ASP A 112 13.45 -26.73 14.00
CA ASP A 112 12.01 -26.61 13.83
C ASP A 112 11.55 -27.41 12.61
N SER A 113 11.11 -28.65 12.86
CA SER A 113 10.63 -29.55 11.82
C SER A 113 9.35 -29.05 11.12
N LYS A 114 8.66 -28.05 11.68
CA LYS A 114 7.43 -27.49 11.09
C LYS A 114 7.72 -26.44 10.02
N PHE A 115 8.97 -25.97 9.90
CA PHE A 115 9.33 -24.98 8.89
C PHE A 115 9.23 -25.53 7.47
N LYS A 116 9.67 -26.78 7.26
CA LYS A 116 9.63 -27.45 5.95
C LYS A 116 8.21 -27.51 5.41
N GLY A 117 7.99 -26.96 4.22
CA GLY A 117 6.68 -26.93 3.56
C GLY A 117 5.65 -26.02 4.23
N SER A 118 6.07 -25.21 5.21
CA SER A 118 5.22 -24.18 5.81
C SER A 118 4.99 -23.01 4.83
N SER A 119 4.06 -22.12 5.18
CA SER A 119 3.87 -20.87 4.45
C SER A 119 4.98 -19.83 4.69
N PHE A 120 6.00 -20.16 5.50
CA PHE A 120 7.15 -19.31 5.78
C PHE A 120 8.43 -19.76 5.09
N GLU A 121 8.42 -20.90 4.40
CA GLU A 121 9.53 -21.33 3.52
C GLU A 121 9.34 -20.74 2.11
N VAL A 122 9.20 -19.40 2.04
CA VAL A 122 8.99 -18.67 0.78
C VAL A 122 9.59 -17.27 0.90
N ASN A 123 10.15 -16.76 -0.19
CA ASN A 123 10.49 -15.35 -0.29
C ASN A 123 9.24 -14.51 -0.62
N ARG A 124 8.67 -13.81 0.37
CA ARG A 124 7.47 -12.97 0.15
C ARG A 124 7.75 -11.72 -0.70
N GLY A 125 8.99 -11.24 -0.72
CA GLY A 125 9.43 -10.17 -1.61
C GLY A 125 9.33 -10.58 -3.08
N ASP A 126 9.84 -11.77 -3.40
CA ASP A 126 9.75 -12.35 -4.74
C ASP A 126 8.32 -12.76 -5.12
N LEU A 127 7.59 -13.39 -4.18
CA LEU A 127 6.21 -13.84 -4.37
C LEU A 127 5.22 -12.68 -4.58
N LYS A 128 5.53 -11.49 -4.08
CA LYS A 128 4.66 -10.29 -4.13
C LYS A 128 3.31 -10.49 -3.43
N GLN A 129 3.28 -11.32 -2.39
CA GLN A 129 2.08 -11.63 -1.62
C GLN A 129 2.38 -11.58 -0.13
N VAL A 130 1.55 -10.83 0.61
CA VAL A 130 1.62 -10.79 2.08
C VAL A 130 1.01 -12.04 2.69
N PHE A 131 -0.07 -12.56 2.11
CA PHE A 131 -0.70 -13.82 2.49
C PHE A 131 -0.92 -14.66 1.25
N THR A 132 -0.54 -15.93 1.31
CA THR A 132 -0.88 -16.93 0.29
C THR A 132 -2.35 -17.32 0.42
N LYS A 133 -2.96 -17.83 -0.66
CA LYS A 133 -4.36 -18.28 -0.63
C LYS A 133 -4.66 -19.32 0.47
N LYS A 134 -3.65 -20.08 0.90
CA LYS A 134 -3.78 -21.09 1.98
C LYS A 134 -3.88 -20.47 3.38
N GLU A 135 -3.51 -19.20 3.53
CA GLU A 135 -3.47 -18.50 4.82
C GLU A 135 -4.74 -17.67 5.09
N PHE A 136 -5.67 -17.56 4.13
CA PHE A 136 -6.92 -16.83 4.32
C PHE A 136 -7.93 -17.67 5.12
N TYR A 137 -8.39 -17.13 6.26
CA TYR A 137 -9.36 -17.77 7.16
C TYR A 137 -10.81 -17.72 6.66
N VAL A 138 -11.06 -16.92 5.63
CA VAL A 138 -12.39 -16.71 5.03
C VAL A 138 -12.28 -17.02 3.55
N ASP A 139 -13.28 -17.70 2.99
CA ASP A 139 -13.41 -17.84 1.54
C ASP A 139 -13.72 -16.46 0.94
N ALA A 140 -12.67 -15.67 0.73
CA ALA A 140 -12.75 -14.33 0.18
C ALA A 140 -13.08 -14.35 -1.32
N LYS A 141 -13.39 -15.51 -1.94
CA LYS A 141 -13.70 -15.62 -3.38
C LYS A 141 -14.81 -14.67 -3.83
N GLY A 142 -15.80 -14.39 -2.97
CA GLY A 142 -16.89 -13.45 -3.27
C GLY A 142 -16.65 -12.00 -2.84
N LEU A 143 -15.62 -11.73 -2.03
CA LEU A 143 -15.35 -10.37 -1.52
C LEU A 143 -14.98 -9.40 -2.66
N PRO A 144 -14.14 -9.75 -3.65
CA PRO A 144 -13.88 -8.88 -4.79
C PRO A 144 -15.14 -8.49 -5.57
N GLU A 145 -16.08 -9.43 -5.73
CA GLU A 145 -17.33 -9.21 -6.48
C GLU A 145 -18.33 -8.35 -5.71
N LYS A 146 -18.26 -8.37 -4.38
CA LYS A 146 -19.20 -7.67 -3.47
C LYS A 146 -18.60 -6.48 -2.75
N ILE A 147 -17.36 -6.10 -3.04
CA ILE A 147 -16.67 -5.03 -2.30
C ILE A 147 -17.47 -3.72 -2.36
N ASN A 148 -18.14 -3.47 -3.48
CA ASN A 148 -18.94 -2.26 -3.69
C ASN A 148 -20.28 -2.26 -2.95
N ASP A 149 -20.75 -3.42 -2.46
CA ASP A 149 -21.95 -3.52 -1.62
C ASP A 149 -21.67 -3.02 -0.19
N MET A 150 -20.39 -2.87 0.17
CA MET A 150 -19.95 -2.26 1.41
C MET A 150 -20.02 -0.74 1.30
N THR A 151 -21.23 -0.20 1.43
CA THR A 151 -21.53 1.23 1.40
C THR A 151 -21.35 1.90 2.76
N PHE A 152 -21.29 3.23 2.80
CA PHE A 152 -21.04 4.03 4.01
C PHE A 152 -21.92 3.66 5.23
N ASP A 153 -23.18 3.27 5.01
CA ASP A 153 -24.12 2.83 6.05
C ASP A 153 -23.65 1.54 6.76
N LYS A 154 -22.98 0.63 6.04
CA LYS A 154 -22.42 -0.61 6.62
C LYS A 154 -21.30 -0.33 7.63
N TYR A 155 -20.72 0.86 7.59
CA TYR A 155 -19.70 1.35 8.51
C TYR A 155 -20.26 2.32 9.56
N ASN A 156 -21.59 2.44 9.66
CA ASN A 156 -22.30 3.38 10.54
C ASN A 156 -21.90 4.85 10.32
N LEU A 157 -21.61 5.22 9.07
CA LEU A 157 -21.32 6.60 8.71
C LEU A 157 -22.63 7.36 8.40
N LYS A 158 -22.67 8.65 8.72
CA LYS A 158 -23.81 9.53 8.40
C LYS A 158 -23.81 9.93 6.93
N LEU A 159 -24.96 10.31 6.38
CA LEU A 159 -25.03 10.91 5.04
C LEU A 159 -24.31 12.25 5.04
N TYR A 160 -23.64 12.60 3.94
CA TYR A 160 -22.96 13.90 3.80
C TYR A 160 -23.90 15.09 4.08
N GLN A 161 -25.16 15.00 3.64
CA GLN A 161 -26.15 16.05 3.89
C GLN A 161 -26.41 16.32 5.37
N ASP A 162 -26.27 15.31 6.22
CA ASP A 162 -26.62 15.42 7.65
C ASP A 162 -25.55 16.15 8.46
N PHE A 163 -24.33 16.28 7.93
CA PHE A 163 -23.22 16.91 8.64
C PHE A 163 -22.52 18.03 7.86
N LYS A 164 -22.83 18.26 6.58
CA LYS A 164 -22.16 19.30 5.77
C LYS A 164 -22.21 20.70 6.41
N ASP A 165 -23.29 21.03 7.13
CA ASP A 165 -23.49 22.38 7.66
C ASP A 165 -22.56 22.72 8.84
N SER A 166 -21.96 21.71 9.48
CA SER A 166 -20.92 21.91 10.50
C SER A 166 -19.52 22.15 9.89
N LEU A 167 -19.36 21.90 8.58
CA LEU A 167 -18.08 22.01 7.89
C LEU A 167 -17.81 23.43 7.42
N LYS A 168 -16.56 23.69 7.05
CA LYS A 168 -16.16 24.92 6.35
C LYS A 168 -16.38 24.76 4.85
N ALA A 169 -16.78 25.85 4.19
CA ALA A 169 -16.81 25.89 2.73
C ALA A 169 -15.38 25.77 2.17
N ILE A 170 -15.26 25.22 0.96
CA ILE A 170 -13.97 25.24 0.26
C ILE A 170 -13.71 26.64 -0.30
N GLU A 171 -12.48 27.13 -0.11
CA GLU A 171 -12.03 28.41 -0.65
C GLU A 171 -11.42 28.17 -2.03
N LEU A 172 -12.14 28.54 -3.10
CA LEU A 172 -11.65 28.44 -4.47
C LEU A 172 -11.05 29.77 -4.91
N ASP A 173 -9.84 29.71 -5.47
CA ASP A 173 -9.20 30.87 -6.07
C ASP A 173 -9.72 31.10 -7.49
N GLY A 174 -10.57 32.13 -7.64
CA GLY A 174 -11.14 32.52 -8.92
C GLY A 174 -10.13 33.06 -9.93
N THR A 175 -8.91 33.39 -9.51
CA THR A 175 -7.83 33.83 -10.41
C THR A 175 -7.19 32.66 -11.16
N ILE A 176 -7.42 31.42 -10.69
CA ILE A 176 -7.02 30.21 -11.41
C ILE A 176 -8.02 29.98 -12.54
N THR A 177 -7.50 30.01 -13.76
CA THR A 177 -8.23 29.86 -15.02
C THR A 177 -7.63 28.71 -15.83
N PRO A 178 -8.33 28.21 -16.87
CA PRO A 178 -7.78 27.18 -17.76
C PRO A 178 -6.48 27.59 -18.47
N LYS A 179 -6.23 28.91 -18.58
CA LYS A 179 -5.05 29.45 -19.27
C LYS A 179 -3.81 29.46 -18.39
N ASN A 180 -3.93 29.75 -17.09
CA ASN A 180 -2.79 29.86 -16.16
C ASN A 180 -2.62 28.65 -15.24
N VAL A 181 -3.61 27.76 -15.11
CA VAL A 181 -3.53 26.59 -14.21
C VAL A 181 -2.30 25.73 -14.47
N LYS A 182 -1.81 25.67 -15.70
CA LYS A 182 -0.58 24.93 -16.07
C LYS A 182 0.67 25.42 -15.33
N GLU A 183 0.69 26.67 -14.87
CA GLU A 183 1.77 27.22 -14.04
C GLU A 183 1.86 26.52 -12.67
N LEU A 184 0.78 25.91 -12.20
CA LEU A 184 0.71 25.16 -10.94
C LEU A 184 1.26 23.73 -11.08
N PHE A 185 1.44 23.22 -12.30
CA PHE A 185 1.99 21.89 -12.52
C PHE A 185 3.52 21.92 -12.38
N LYS A 186 4.02 21.42 -11.25
CA LYS A 186 5.47 21.39 -10.95
C LYS A 186 6.04 20.02 -11.32
N LYS A 187 6.69 19.95 -12.48
CA LYS A 187 7.34 18.72 -12.97
C LYS A 187 8.49 18.30 -12.06
N GLU A 188 8.62 16.99 -11.86
CA GLU A 188 9.78 16.38 -11.23
C GLU A 188 10.93 16.26 -12.25
N LYS A 189 11.92 17.15 -12.20
CA LYS A 189 13.11 17.15 -13.09
C LYS A 189 12.72 16.95 -14.56
N ASP A 190 13.35 15.99 -15.25
CA ASP A 190 13.14 15.66 -16.67
C ASP A 190 11.95 14.72 -16.93
N THR A 191 11.01 14.64 -15.98
CA THR A 191 9.84 13.75 -16.11
C THR A 191 8.59 14.51 -16.56
N ASN A 192 7.57 13.75 -16.97
CA ASN A 192 6.26 14.29 -17.35
C ASN A 192 5.20 14.08 -16.25
N TYR A 193 5.60 14.14 -14.99
CA TYR A 193 4.69 14.04 -13.85
C TYR A 193 5.05 15.02 -12.73
N MET A 194 4.07 15.30 -11.89
CA MET A 194 4.21 16.02 -10.63
C MET A 194 4.09 15.03 -9.47
N GLY A 195 4.95 15.18 -8.47
CA GLY A 195 4.97 14.35 -7.25
C GLY A 195 3.97 14.81 -6.20
N PHE A 196 3.43 13.83 -5.46
CA PHE A 196 2.52 14.02 -4.33
C PHE A 196 2.86 13.02 -3.23
N SER A 197 2.35 13.23 -2.02
CA SER A 197 2.39 12.24 -0.93
C SER A 197 1.09 12.26 -0.15
N ASP A 198 0.58 11.08 0.19
CA ASP A 198 -0.64 10.94 0.98
C ASP A 198 -0.35 10.92 2.49
N TYR A 199 -1.39 10.72 3.29
CA TYR A 199 -1.31 10.67 4.76
C TYR A 199 -0.54 9.46 5.32
N LEU A 200 -0.16 8.51 4.45
CA LEU A 200 0.67 7.35 4.77
C LEU A 200 2.11 7.52 4.23
N ASP A 201 2.47 8.73 3.82
CA ASP A 201 3.75 9.07 3.18
C ASP A 201 4.05 8.26 1.90
N ARG A 202 3.01 7.70 1.26
CA ARG A 202 3.17 6.97 0.00
C ARG A 202 3.38 7.97 -1.12
N LYS A 203 4.44 7.77 -1.89
CA LYS A 203 4.74 8.61 -3.06
C LYS A 203 3.71 8.37 -4.16
N MET A 204 3.15 9.45 -4.67
CA MET A 204 2.14 9.43 -5.73
C MET A 204 2.57 10.33 -6.88
N ILE A 205 2.05 10.06 -8.07
CA ILE A 205 2.32 10.86 -9.27
C ILE A 205 1.03 11.31 -9.94
N LEU A 206 1.05 12.51 -10.52
CA LEU A 206 0.06 12.96 -11.49
C LEU A 206 0.77 13.20 -12.82
N SER A 207 0.38 12.49 -13.86
CA SER A 207 0.97 12.71 -15.19
C SER A 207 0.48 14.02 -15.80
N GLU A 208 1.34 14.69 -16.59
CA GLU A 208 0.97 15.91 -17.31
C GLU A 208 -0.23 15.66 -18.23
N LYS A 209 -0.33 14.48 -18.83
CA LYS A 209 -1.49 14.08 -19.65
C LYS A 209 -2.79 14.07 -18.86
N ASP A 210 -2.80 13.50 -17.66
CA ASP A 210 -4.00 13.47 -16.82
C ASP A 210 -4.32 14.85 -16.26
N PHE A 211 -3.28 15.64 -15.94
CA PHE A 211 -3.42 17.04 -15.57
C PHE A 211 -4.11 17.85 -16.67
N ASP A 212 -3.52 17.89 -17.87
CA ASP A 212 -4.03 18.65 -19.01
C ASP A 212 -5.47 18.22 -19.36
N ARG A 213 -5.77 16.91 -19.32
CA ARG A 213 -7.13 16.41 -19.52
C ARG A 213 -8.13 17.02 -18.54
N HIS A 214 -7.78 17.08 -17.26
CA HIS A 214 -8.69 17.51 -16.20
C HIS A 214 -8.73 19.03 -15.98
N THR A 215 -7.83 19.79 -16.61
CA THR A 215 -7.78 21.25 -16.48
C THR A 215 -8.13 21.99 -17.78
N GLN A 216 -8.84 21.33 -18.70
CA GLN A 216 -9.28 21.91 -19.98
C GLN A 216 -10.71 21.50 -20.36
N GLY A 217 -11.32 22.24 -21.29
CA GLY A 217 -12.60 21.90 -21.92
C GLY A 217 -13.76 21.76 -20.94
N TYR A 218 -14.50 20.65 -21.03
CA TYR A 218 -15.64 20.33 -20.16
C TYR A 218 -15.31 20.46 -18.68
N TYR A 219 -14.12 20.01 -18.27
CA TYR A 219 -13.71 19.95 -16.86
C TYR A 219 -13.44 21.31 -16.22
N THR A 220 -13.34 22.35 -17.04
CA THR A 220 -13.21 23.73 -16.56
C THR A 220 -14.51 24.51 -16.59
N GLY A 221 -15.60 23.89 -17.02
CA GLY A 221 -16.93 24.49 -16.99
C GLY A 221 -17.39 24.83 -15.56
N LYS A 222 -18.39 25.70 -15.47
CA LYS A 222 -18.99 26.19 -14.22
C LYS A 222 -19.43 25.08 -13.25
N ASP A 223 -19.77 23.91 -13.77
CA ASP A 223 -20.27 22.77 -12.99
C ASP A 223 -19.15 21.81 -12.54
N GLU A 224 -17.91 22.02 -12.98
CA GLU A 224 -16.76 21.14 -12.71
C GLU A 224 -15.63 21.87 -11.98
N LEU A 225 -15.21 23.04 -12.50
CA LEU A 225 -14.17 23.89 -11.92
C LEU A 225 -12.88 23.15 -11.52
N ARG A 226 -12.50 22.08 -12.23
CA ARG A 226 -11.38 21.20 -11.82
C ARG A 226 -10.03 21.90 -11.77
N HIS A 227 -9.85 22.94 -12.59
CA HIS A 227 -8.69 23.82 -12.54
C HIS A 227 -8.56 24.55 -11.19
N GLN A 228 -9.66 24.98 -10.58
CA GLN A 228 -9.69 25.60 -9.25
C GLN A 228 -9.64 24.56 -8.11
N LEU A 229 -10.05 23.32 -8.37
CA LEU A 229 -9.94 22.23 -7.41
C LEU A 229 -8.52 21.65 -7.31
N PHE A 230 -7.72 21.78 -8.36
CA PHE A 230 -6.37 21.20 -8.45
C PHE A 230 -5.46 21.53 -7.24
N PRO A 231 -5.36 22.80 -6.75
CA PRO A 231 -4.56 23.13 -5.58
C PRO A 231 -4.95 22.36 -4.30
N HIS A 232 -6.20 21.88 -4.21
CA HIS A 232 -6.70 21.19 -3.03
C HIS A 232 -6.38 19.70 -3.01
N ILE A 233 -5.91 19.12 -4.12
CA ILE A 233 -5.61 17.67 -4.23
C ILE A 233 -4.67 17.22 -3.11
N GLN A 234 -3.57 17.95 -2.88
CA GLN A 234 -2.59 17.60 -1.83
C GLN A 234 -3.27 17.52 -0.46
N LYS A 235 -4.16 18.46 -0.13
CA LYS A 235 -4.90 18.47 1.14
C LYS A 235 -5.86 17.29 1.26
N VAL A 236 -6.48 16.85 0.16
CA VAL A 236 -7.40 15.70 0.18
C VAL A 236 -6.66 14.40 0.44
N ILE A 237 -5.50 14.18 -0.20
CA ILE A 237 -4.75 12.93 -0.04
C ILE A 237 -3.91 12.90 1.25
N SER A 238 -3.42 14.04 1.75
CA SER A 238 -2.65 14.10 3.00
C SER A 238 -3.51 14.21 4.26
N ASN A 239 -4.76 14.63 4.11
CA ASN A 239 -5.71 14.76 5.21
C ASN A 239 -7.15 14.44 4.76
N PRO A 240 -7.42 13.22 4.27
CA PRO A 240 -8.76 12.81 3.89
C PRO A 240 -9.66 12.72 5.12
N ASP A 241 -10.96 12.97 4.92
CA ASP A 241 -11.96 12.62 5.94
C ASP A 241 -12.35 11.14 5.80
N GLU A 242 -12.33 10.62 4.56
CA GLU A 242 -12.48 9.21 4.27
C GLU A 242 -11.52 8.75 3.17
N HIS A 243 -10.96 7.55 3.31
CA HIS A 243 -10.18 6.85 2.28
C HIS A 243 -10.76 5.45 2.06
N TRP A 244 -11.10 5.15 0.81
CA TRP A 244 -11.78 3.92 0.40
C TRP A 244 -10.96 3.14 -0.62
N TYR A 245 -11.06 1.81 -0.60
CA TYR A 245 -10.70 0.94 -1.73
C TYR A 245 -11.96 0.37 -2.37
N PHE A 246 -12.15 0.61 -3.66
CA PHE A 246 -13.36 0.18 -4.38
C PHE A 246 -13.01 -0.41 -5.75
N ASP A 247 -13.91 -1.19 -6.33
CA ASP A 247 -13.76 -1.70 -7.68
C ASP A 247 -14.59 -0.86 -8.67
N TYR A 248 -13.92 -0.01 -9.44
CA TYR A 248 -14.61 0.83 -10.43
C TYR A 248 -15.31 0.03 -11.53
N LYS A 249 -14.74 -1.11 -11.96
CA LYS A 249 -15.31 -1.95 -13.02
C LYS A 249 -16.32 -2.97 -12.50
N ASN A 250 -16.38 -3.15 -11.18
CA ASN A 250 -17.25 -4.11 -10.50
C ASN A 250 -17.10 -5.53 -11.07
N ASN A 251 -15.85 -5.94 -11.29
CA ASN A 251 -15.50 -7.23 -11.90
C ASN A 251 -14.53 -8.06 -11.04
N GLY A 252 -14.21 -7.60 -9.83
CA GLY A 252 -13.33 -8.24 -8.86
C GLY A 252 -11.84 -8.21 -9.22
N GLN A 253 -11.44 -7.51 -10.28
CA GLN A 253 -10.06 -7.60 -10.80
C GLN A 253 -9.14 -6.49 -10.34
N LYS A 254 -9.67 -5.26 -10.17
CA LYS A 254 -8.83 -4.09 -9.89
C LYS A 254 -9.49 -3.17 -8.87
N PHE A 255 -8.79 -2.97 -7.76
CA PHE A 255 -9.19 -2.01 -6.74
C PHE A 255 -8.48 -0.68 -6.94
N GLN A 256 -9.20 0.41 -6.67
CA GLN A 256 -8.73 1.78 -6.76
C GLN A 256 -8.87 2.47 -5.41
N SER A 257 -7.93 3.36 -5.10
CA SER A 257 -8.01 4.22 -3.91
C SER A 257 -8.90 5.42 -4.23
N ARG A 258 -9.77 5.78 -3.30
CA ARG A 258 -10.60 6.99 -3.34
C ARG A 258 -10.42 7.77 -2.05
N TYR A 259 -9.94 8.99 -2.16
CA TYR A 259 -9.84 9.93 -1.05
C TYR A 259 -10.99 10.92 -1.14
N ILE A 260 -11.64 11.18 -0.03
CA ILE A 260 -12.77 12.12 0.06
C ILE A 260 -12.48 13.13 1.15
N LYS A 261 -12.68 14.41 0.82
CA LYS A 261 -12.71 15.49 1.78
C LYS A 261 -14.02 16.24 1.66
N PHE A 262 -14.75 16.33 2.78
CA PHE A 262 -16.02 17.01 2.87
C PHE A 262 -15.80 18.49 3.22
N TYR A 263 -16.54 19.34 2.52
CA TYR A 263 -16.69 20.77 2.80
C TYR A 263 -18.17 21.06 2.93
N LYS A 264 -18.55 22.26 3.37
CA LYS A 264 -19.96 22.64 3.52
C LYS A 264 -20.73 22.60 2.20
N ASP A 265 -20.07 23.02 1.13
CA ASP A 265 -20.66 23.29 -0.17
C ASP A 265 -20.36 22.21 -1.21
N LYS A 266 -19.44 21.27 -0.91
CA LYS A 266 -19.10 20.13 -1.78
C LYS A 266 -18.27 19.05 -1.05
N ALA A 267 -18.28 17.84 -1.59
CA ALA A 267 -17.29 16.82 -1.24
C ALA A 267 -16.31 16.67 -2.41
N LEU A 268 -15.01 16.87 -2.16
CA LEU A 268 -13.95 16.71 -3.15
C LEU A 268 -13.43 15.27 -3.11
N VAL A 269 -13.49 14.60 -4.24
CA VAL A 269 -13.07 13.21 -4.44
C VAL A 269 -11.80 13.19 -5.27
N VAL A 270 -10.81 12.39 -4.87
CA VAL A 270 -9.59 12.12 -5.63
C VAL A 270 -9.44 10.60 -5.79
N ASP A 271 -9.56 10.10 -7.02
CA ASP A 271 -9.42 8.68 -7.32
C ASP A 271 -8.02 8.39 -7.88
N CYS A 272 -7.41 7.35 -7.34
CA CYS A 272 -6.05 6.93 -7.61
C CYS A 272 -5.99 5.45 -7.92
N ASP A 273 -4.95 5.05 -8.65
CA ASP A 273 -4.76 3.67 -9.08
C ASP A 273 -3.27 3.33 -9.10
N VAL A 274 -2.96 2.05 -9.05
CA VAL A 274 -1.58 1.55 -9.16
C VAL A 274 -1.28 1.37 -10.64
N ASP A 275 -0.22 2.03 -11.12
CA ASP A 275 0.28 1.79 -12.47
C ASP A 275 0.82 0.35 -12.56
N PRO A 276 0.29 -0.50 -13.46
CA PRO A 276 0.67 -1.90 -13.50
C PRO A 276 2.14 -2.11 -13.91
N LYS A 277 2.74 -1.15 -14.65
CA LYS A 277 4.13 -1.21 -15.12
C LYS A 277 5.08 -0.65 -14.08
N THR A 278 4.86 0.58 -13.63
CA THR A 278 5.78 1.29 -12.73
C THR A 278 5.52 1.00 -11.26
N LYS A 279 4.37 0.40 -10.92
CA LYS A 279 3.88 0.21 -9.55
C LYS A 279 3.68 1.50 -8.76
N ALA A 280 3.82 2.66 -9.39
CA ALA A 280 3.57 3.95 -8.77
C ALA A 280 2.08 4.14 -8.48
N LEU A 281 1.76 4.74 -7.34
CA LEU A 281 0.42 5.24 -7.09
C LEU A 281 0.19 6.48 -7.93
N LYS A 282 -0.87 6.46 -8.74
CA LYS A 282 -1.17 7.48 -9.72
C LYS A 282 -2.49 8.14 -9.42
N ILE A 283 -2.50 9.47 -9.35
CA ILE A 283 -3.73 10.27 -9.31
C ILE A 283 -4.35 10.24 -10.71
N ASN A 284 -5.55 9.69 -10.84
CA ASN A 284 -6.23 9.54 -12.13
C ASN A 284 -7.26 10.64 -12.39
N THR A 285 -7.99 11.07 -11.36
CA THR A 285 -9.05 12.07 -11.49
C THR A 285 -9.36 12.72 -10.14
N TRP A 286 -9.83 13.95 -10.18
CA TRP A 286 -10.40 14.65 -9.03
C TRP A 286 -11.67 15.39 -9.45
N TYR A 287 -12.68 15.41 -8.58
CA TYR A 287 -13.99 15.98 -8.91
C TYR A 287 -14.84 16.24 -7.68
N THR A 288 -15.85 17.10 -7.84
CA THR A 288 -16.89 17.25 -6.84
C THR A 288 -17.86 16.07 -6.90
N MET A 289 -18.17 15.46 -5.77
CA MET A 289 -19.19 14.42 -5.64
C MET A 289 -20.55 14.94 -6.16
N LYS A 290 -21.06 14.32 -7.22
CA LYS A 290 -22.37 14.63 -7.83
C LYS A 290 -23.42 13.53 -7.62
N GLN A 291 -22.96 12.31 -7.34
CA GLN A 291 -23.83 11.16 -7.10
C GLN A 291 -24.15 11.04 -5.61
N ALA A 292 -25.21 10.29 -5.29
CA ALA A 292 -25.55 9.98 -3.90
C ALA A 292 -24.42 9.22 -3.20
N ASP A 293 -24.33 9.37 -1.88
CA ASP A 293 -23.27 8.81 -1.04
C ASP A 293 -22.99 7.33 -1.30
N HIS A 294 -24.02 6.48 -1.45
CA HIS A 294 -23.84 5.04 -1.66
C HIS A 294 -23.11 4.68 -2.97
N PHE A 295 -23.12 5.55 -3.98
CA PHE A 295 -22.35 5.32 -5.21
C PHE A 295 -20.87 5.70 -5.08
N VAL A 296 -20.56 6.63 -4.16
CA VAL A 296 -19.23 7.23 -4.04
C VAL A 296 -18.47 6.72 -2.82
N ARG A 297 -19.14 6.68 -1.67
CA ARG A 297 -18.65 6.19 -0.37
C ARG A 297 -19.00 4.70 -0.24
N LYS A 298 -18.27 3.89 -1.01
CA LYS A 298 -18.43 2.45 -1.08
C LYS A 298 -17.08 1.76 -1.22
N GLY A 299 -17.03 0.49 -0.84
CA GLY A 299 -15.81 -0.30 -0.85
C GLY A 299 -15.34 -0.66 0.56
N LEU A 300 -14.06 -1.04 0.65
CA LEU A 300 -13.37 -1.19 1.90
C LEU A 300 -12.98 0.19 2.45
N LEU A 301 -13.49 0.54 3.62
CA LEU A 301 -13.09 1.77 4.32
C LEU A 301 -11.72 1.57 4.97
N VAL A 302 -10.74 2.37 4.57
CA VAL A 302 -9.34 2.29 5.02
C VAL A 302 -9.09 3.24 6.18
N GLU A 303 -9.55 4.48 6.05
CA GLU A 303 -9.38 5.53 7.06
C GLU A 303 -10.67 6.34 7.13
N ARG A 304 -11.04 6.72 8.35
CA ARG A 304 -12.08 7.71 8.59
C ARG A 304 -11.64 8.67 9.70
N LYS A 305 -11.85 9.95 9.48
CA LYS A 305 -11.81 10.95 10.56
C LYS A 305 -13.25 11.18 10.96
N ASN A 306 -13.58 10.96 12.24
CA ASN A 306 -14.92 11.24 12.73
C ASN A 306 -15.23 12.73 12.49
N PRO A 307 -16.23 13.07 11.64
CA PRO A 307 -16.71 14.44 11.54
C PRO A 307 -17.65 14.80 12.69
#